data_AF-A0A2U1VVZ9-F1
#
_entry.id   AF-A0A2U1VVZ9-F1
#
_cell.length_a   1.000
_cell.length_b   1.000
_cell.length_c   1.000
_cell.angle_alpha   90.00
_cell.angle_beta   90.00
_cell.angle_gamma   90.00
#
_symmetry.space_group_name_H-M   'P 1'
#
loop_
_entity.id
_entity.type
_entity.pdbx_description
1 polymer ?
#
loop_
_entity_poly.entity_id
_entity_poly.type
_entity_poly.pdbx_seq_one_letter_code
_entity_poly.pdbx_strand_id
1 'polypeptide(L)'
;MTSRPITGLRRSGPVRTLAFVTLAAAAAGMFAGPAAANEGAKSNGCPWAQDVTLEINGKTLTLNQSVFTTAGSEPVEIDQFKVYPLVDQLKLRIVGPKGREWEAALTRLVSGKRCSAFYAGKPELVSSTVRNPDELILNR
;
A
#
# COMPACT_ATOMS: atom_id res chain seq x y z
N MET A 1 -7.71 16.65 -81.77
CA MET A 1 -7.20 15.28 -81.55
C MET A 1 -8.06 14.63 -80.46
N THR A 2 -9.23 14.07 -80.77
CA THR A 2 -9.55 12.74 -81.35
C THR A 2 -9.08 11.53 -80.52
N SER A 3 -10.09 10.74 -80.10
CA SER A 3 -10.10 9.29 -79.96
C SER A 3 -9.89 8.66 -78.59
N ARG A 4 -10.94 7.96 -78.12
CA ARG A 4 -10.91 6.89 -77.10
C ARG A 4 -10.34 5.60 -77.71
N PRO A 5 -9.87 4.65 -76.88
CA PRO A 5 -10.59 3.37 -76.68
C PRO A 5 -10.66 3.01 -75.17
N ILE A 6 -11.68 2.40 -74.57
CA ILE A 6 -12.44 1.15 -74.80
C ILE A 6 -11.63 -0.13 -74.50
N THR A 7 -11.91 -0.66 -73.29
CA THR A 7 -12.10 -2.06 -72.87
C THR A 7 -10.93 -3.05 -72.82
N GLY A 8 -10.73 -3.63 -71.63
CA GLY A 8 -10.00 -4.88 -71.40
C GLY A 8 -10.44 -5.53 -70.09
N LEU A 9 -11.49 -6.35 -70.17
CA LEU A 9 -12.02 -7.18 -69.09
C LEU A 9 -11.07 -8.34 -68.72
N ARG A 10 -11.24 -8.85 -67.49
CA ARG A 10 -10.90 -10.21 -66.99
C ARG A 10 -9.45 -10.49 -66.60
N ARG A 11 -9.25 -10.82 -65.32
CA ARG A 11 -9.45 -12.19 -64.83
C ARG A 11 -9.44 -12.21 -63.30
N SER A 12 -10.55 -12.68 -62.74
CA SER A 12 -10.62 -13.27 -61.42
C SER A 12 -9.67 -14.47 -61.35
N GLY A 13 -8.71 -14.41 -60.44
CA GLY A 13 -7.86 -15.53 -60.04
C GLY A 13 -7.82 -15.58 -58.51
N PRO A 14 -8.18 -16.70 -57.87
CA PRO A 14 -8.38 -16.76 -56.44
C PRO A 14 -7.11 -17.19 -55.68
N VAL A 15 -7.09 -16.79 -54.40
CA VAL A 15 -6.58 -17.57 -53.26
C VAL A 15 -5.05 -17.55 -53.01
N ARG A 16 -4.75 -16.82 -51.94
CA ARG A 16 -3.80 -17.11 -50.83
C ARG A 16 -2.34 -17.38 -51.18
N THR A 17 -1.51 -16.39 -50.86
CA THR A 17 -0.10 -16.58 -50.47
C THR A 17 0.22 -15.49 -49.45
N LEU A 18 0.07 -15.76 -48.15
CA LEU A 18 1.19 -16.03 -47.22
C LEU A 18 2.36 -15.06 -47.38
N ALA A 19 2.32 -13.95 -46.62
CA ALA A 19 3.51 -13.27 -46.11
C ALA A 19 3.09 -12.10 -45.21
N PHE A 20 3.00 -12.33 -43.90
CA PHE A 20 3.17 -11.25 -42.94
C PHE A 20 4.24 -11.65 -41.94
N VAL A 21 5.45 -11.26 -42.33
CA VAL A 21 6.54 -10.71 -41.52
C VAL A 21 6.36 -10.88 -40.01
N THR A 22 7.15 -11.80 -39.47
CA THR A 22 7.46 -11.94 -38.04
C THR A 22 8.10 -10.66 -37.51
N LEU A 23 7.39 -9.90 -36.67
CA LEU A 23 7.99 -8.88 -35.82
C LEU A 23 8.00 -9.40 -34.38
N ALA A 24 9.22 -9.64 -33.89
CA ALA A 24 9.50 -10.00 -32.52
C ALA A 24 9.16 -8.84 -31.56
N ALA A 25 8.46 -9.14 -30.46
CA ALA A 25 8.48 -8.32 -29.25
C ALA A 25 8.08 -9.15 -28.02
N ALA A 26 9.09 -9.48 -27.21
CA ALA A 26 9.05 -9.62 -25.75
C ALA A 26 7.88 -10.40 -25.11
N ALA A 27 7.98 -11.74 -25.12
CA ALA A 27 7.31 -12.58 -24.12
C ALA A 27 8.18 -12.67 -22.86
N ALA A 28 8.16 -11.64 -22.01
CA ALA A 28 8.68 -11.70 -20.65
C ALA A 28 8.00 -10.64 -19.79
N GLY A 29 6.94 -11.03 -19.08
CA GLY A 29 6.32 -10.12 -18.09
C GLY A 29 4.84 -10.32 -17.85
N MET A 30 4.40 -11.55 -17.54
CA MET A 30 3.08 -11.77 -16.92
C MET A 30 3.20 -12.85 -15.84
N PHE A 31 4.00 -12.57 -14.82
CA PHE A 31 3.81 -13.14 -13.48
C PHE A 31 3.31 -12.02 -12.56
N ALA A 32 2.20 -11.40 -12.93
CA ALA A 32 1.35 -10.74 -11.95
C ALA A 32 0.40 -11.82 -11.43
N GLY A 33 0.84 -12.54 -10.39
CA GLY A 33 -0.12 -13.31 -9.59
C GLY A 33 -1.22 -12.37 -9.11
N PRO A 34 -2.49 -12.79 -9.04
CA PRO A 34 -3.53 -11.95 -8.47
C PRO A 34 -3.10 -11.67 -7.02
N ALA A 35 -2.89 -10.39 -6.70
CA ALA A 35 -2.86 -9.98 -5.31
C ALA A 35 -4.23 -10.34 -4.74
N ALA A 36 -4.29 -11.42 -3.96
CA ALA A 36 -5.51 -11.83 -3.28
C ALA A 36 -5.86 -10.72 -2.29
N ALA A 37 -6.78 -9.84 -2.68
CA ALA A 37 -7.54 -9.07 -1.72
C ALA A 37 -8.19 -10.10 -0.80
N ASN A 38 -7.81 -10.07 0.47
CA ASN A 38 -8.40 -10.92 1.50
C ASN A 38 -9.84 -10.41 1.74
N GLU A 39 -10.75 -10.75 0.82
CA GLU A 39 -12.19 -10.49 0.92
C GLU A 39 -12.81 -11.45 1.95
N GLY A 40 -12.39 -11.28 3.20
CA GLY A 40 -13.07 -11.83 4.37
C GLY A 40 -14.15 -10.85 4.81
N ALA A 41 -15.40 -11.14 4.43
CA ALA A 41 -16.57 -10.32 4.70
C ALA A 41 -16.75 -9.89 6.18
N LYS A 42 -17.02 -8.59 6.39
CA LYS A 42 -17.97 -8.13 7.43
C LYS A 42 -18.59 -6.80 7.00
N SER A 43 -19.84 -6.85 6.57
CA SER A 43 -20.66 -5.73 6.05
C SER A 43 -21.02 -4.63 7.07
N ASN A 44 -20.20 -4.43 8.11
CA ASN A 44 -20.31 -3.34 9.08
C ASN A 44 -18.97 -2.63 9.36
N GLY A 45 -17.89 -2.99 8.66
CA GLY A 45 -16.57 -2.35 8.78
C GLY A 45 -16.27 -1.39 7.61
N CYS A 46 -15.26 -0.54 7.78
CA CYS A 46 -14.74 0.26 6.67
C CYS A 46 -14.24 -0.65 5.54
N PRO A 47 -14.72 -0.50 4.30
CA PRO A 47 -14.26 -1.34 3.18
C PRO A 47 -12.79 -1.11 2.83
N TRP A 48 -12.21 0.01 3.27
CA TRP A 48 -10.81 0.38 3.09
C TRP A 48 -9.98 0.25 4.37
N ALA A 49 -10.54 -0.25 5.47
CA ALA A 49 -9.73 -0.56 6.65
C ALA A 49 -8.72 -1.67 6.30
N GLN A 50 -7.44 -1.38 6.48
CA GLN A 50 -6.33 -2.28 6.23
C GLN A 50 -5.42 -2.30 7.43
N ASP A 51 -4.85 -3.44 7.78
CA ASP A 51 -3.86 -3.48 8.86
C ASP A 51 -2.65 -2.60 8.51
N VAL A 52 -2.11 -1.93 9.52
CA VAL A 52 -1.00 -1.00 9.37
C VAL A 52 0.31 -1.78 9.43
N THR A 53 1.05 -1.79 8.32
CA THR A 53 2.37 -2.41 8.24
C THR A 53 3.47 -1.36 8.34
N LEU A 54 4.44 -1.58 9.23
CA LEU A 54 5.56 -0.68 9.48
C LEU A 54 6.86 -1.44 9.26
N GLU A 55 7.78 -0.88 8.48
CA GLU A 55 9.15 -1.39 8.43
C GLU A 55 10.06 -0.58 9.34
N ILE A 56 10.63 -1.24 10.34
CA ILE A 56 11.56 -0.65 11.31
C ILE A 56 12.81 -1.50 11.35
N ASN A 57 13.94 -0.91 10.94
CA ASN A 57 15.25 -1.57 10.98
C ASN A 57 15.27 -2.95 10.28
N GLY A 58 14.58 -3.07 9.14
CA GLY A 58 14.47 -4.31 8.37
C GLY A 58 13.50 -5.35 8.94
N LYS A 59 12.75 -5.02 9.99
CA LYS A 59 11.64 -5.84 10.51
C LYS A 59 10.30 -5.23 10.14
N THR A 60 9.36 -6.08 9.76
CA THR A 60 7.97 -5.66 9.47
C THR A 60 7.11 -5.90 10.71
N LEU A 61 6.47 -4.85 11.22
CA LEU A 61 5.48 -4.91 12.29
C LEU A 61 4.09 -4.69 11.68
N THR A 62 3.13 -5.53 12.03
CA THR A 62 1.74 -5.43 11.54
C THR A 62 0.81 -5.14 12.71
N LEU A 63 0.10 -4.02 12.66
CA LEU A 63 -0.85 -3.55 13.66
C LEU A 63 -2.26 -3.68 13.10
N ASN A 64 -3.13 -4.38 13.83
CA ASN A 64 -4.53 -4.49 13.44
C ASN A 64 -5.28 -3.16 13.64
N GLN A 65 -6.27 -2.88 12.79
CA GLN A 65 -7.07 -1.64 12.90
C GLN A 65 -7.75 -1.45 14.26
N SER A 66 -8.09 -2.53 14.97
CA SER A 66 -8.67 -2.46 16.31
C SER A 66 -7.78 -1.75 17.34
N VAL A 67 -6.45 -1.77 17.16
CA VAL A 67 -5.48 -1.11 18.04
C VAL A 67 -5.70 0.40 18.11
N PHE A 68 -6.23 1.01 17.06
CA PHE A 68 -6.47 2.45 16.97
C PHE A 68 -7.87 2.87 17.41
N THR A 69 -8.73 1.91 17.76
CA THR A 69 -10.13 2.18 18.16
C THR A 69 -10.30 2.38 19.65
N THR A 70 -9.42 1.80 20.45
CA THR A 70 -9.37 2.03 21.89
C THR A 70 -8.65 3.34 22.11
N ALA A 71 -9.31 4.32 22.73
CA ALA A 71 -8.68 5.55 23.25
C ALA A 71 -7.70 5.25 24.42
N GLY A 72 -7.10 4.07 24.42
CA GLY A 72 -6.20 3.58 25.43
C GLY A 72 -4.79 3.92 24.99
N SER A 73 -4.11 4.69 25.82
CA SER A 73 -2.65 4.90 25.79
C SER A 73 -1.85 3.62 26.07
N GLU A 74 -2.49 2.46 26.03
CA GLU A 74 -1.89 1.18 26.38
C GLU A 74 -0.94 0.75 25.24
N PRO A 75 0.33 0.44 25.58
CA PRO A 75 1.27 -0.01 24.58
C PRO A 75 0.86 -1.39 24.07
N VAL A 76 0.85 -1.53 22.75
CA VAL A 76 0.79 -2.85 22.12
C VAL A 76 2.20 -3.38 22.00
N GLU A 77 2.44 -4.54 22.60
CA GLU A 77 3.73 -5.22 22.51
C GLU A 77 3.72 -6.17 21.31
N ILE A 78 4.62 -5.95 20.36
CA ILE A 78 4.83 -6.81 19.19
C ILE A 78 6.32 -7.13 19.13
N ASP A 79 6.64 -8.42 19.26
CA ASP A 79 8.02 -8.92 19.40
C ASP A 79 8.78 -8.26 20.56
N GLN A 80 9.73 -7.36 20.23
CA GLN A 80 10.57 -6.61 21.16
C GLN A 80 10.28 -5.10 21.10
N PHE A 81 9.21 -4.71 20.42
CA PHE A 81 8.79 -3.33 20.25
C PHE A 81 7.53 -3.05 21.06
N LYS A 82 7.51 -1.91 21.74
CA LYS A 82 6.31 -1.34 22.37
C LYS A 82 5.79 -0.23 21.49
N VAL A 83 4.58 -0.40 20.98
CA VAL A 83 3.92 0.55 20.08
C VAL A 83 2.85 1.31 20.86
N TYR A 84 2.97 2.63 20.89
CA TYR A 84 2.03 3.54 21.52
C TYR A 84 1.23 4.26 20.43
N PRO A 85 -0.04 3.85 20.19
CA PRO A 85 -0.94 4.54 19.27
C PRO A 85 -1.49 5.80 19.94
N LEU A 86 -0.82 6.94 19.72
CA LEU A 86 -1.28 8.24 20.21
C LEU A 86 -2.30 8.82 19.22
N VAL A 87 -3.51 8.24 19.23
CA VAL A 87 -4.59 8.53 18.26
C VAL A 87 -4.99 10.02 18.28
N ASP A 88 -5.03 10.65 19.46
CA ASP A 88 -5.37 12.07 19.60
C ASP A 88 -4.31 13.00 18.98
N GLN A 89 -3.05 12.58 18.99
CA GLN A 89 -1.94 13.31 18.38
C GLN A 89 -1.71 12.89 16.93
N LEU A 90 -2.51 11.94 16.41
CA LEU A 90 -2.30 11.31 15.12
C LEU A 90 -0.84 10.87 14.94
N LYS A 91 -0.30 10.17 15.94
CA LYS A 91 1.09 9.72 15.95
C LYS A 91 1.21 8.30 16.49
N LEU A 92 2.12 7.52 15.92
CA LEU A 92 2.62 6.28 16.51
C LEU A 92 3.98 6.54 17.12
N ARG A 93 4.13 6.30 18.41
CA ARG A 93 5.44 6.24 19.06
C ARG A 93 5.84 4.79 19.24
N ILE A 94 7.03 4.41 18.81
CA ILE A 94 7.47 3.02 18.76
C ILE A 94 8.79 2.95 19.50
N VAL A 95 8.80 2.21 20.60
CA VAL A 95 9.98 2.02 21.43
C VAL A 95 10.50 0.61 21.16
N GLY A 96 11.66 0.52 20.54
CA GLY A 96 12.27 -0.77 20.21
C GLY A 96 13.30 -1.23 21.23
N PRO A 97 13.99 -2.34 20.93
CA PRO A 97 15.00 -2.89 21.81
C PRO A 97 16.12 -1.87 22.03
N LYS A 98 16.59 -1.78 23.28
CA LYS A 98 17.60 -0.80 23.74
C LYS A 98 17.08 0.64 23.81
N GLY A 99 15.76 0.87 23.89
CA GLY A 99 15.18 2.19 24.14
C GLY A 99 15.33 3.19 22.99
N ARG A 100 15.55 2.71 21.76
CA ARG A 100 15.49 3.55 20.57
C ARG A 100 14.03 3.87 20.26
N GLU A 101 13.77 5.12 19.90
CA GLU A 101 12.42 5.59 19.64
C GLU A 101 12.26 6.00 18.18
N TRP A 102 11.20 5.47 17.57
CA TRP A 102 10.74 5.86 16.26
C TRP A 102 9.36 6.50 16.38
N GLU A 103 9.07 7.42 15.48
CA GLU A 103 7.75 8.01 15.35
C GLU A 103 7.25 7.88 13.92
N ALA A 104 5.98 7.55 13.76
CA ALA A 104 5.31 7.56 12.46
C ALA A 104 4.07 8.44 12.56
N ALA A 105 3.84 9.28 11.55
CA ALA A 105 2.61 10.05 11.47
C ALA A 105 1.43 9.11 11.19
N LEU A 106 0.32 9.28 11.91
CA LEU A 106 -0.95 8.63 11.60
C LEU A 106 -1.81 9.55 10.76
N THR A 107 -2.53 8.96 9.82
CA THR A 107 -3.59 9.63 9.07
C THR A 107 -4.89 8.92 9.39
N ARG A 108 -5.82 9.63 10.02
CA ARG A 108 -7.18 9.15 10.21
C ARG A 108 -8.00 9.51 8.99
N LEU A 109 -8.45 8.50 8.25
CA LEU A 109 -9.50 8.71 7.26
C LEU A 109 -10.85 8.51 7.95
N VAL A 110 -11.83 9.33 7.56
CA VAL A 110 -13.20 9.22 8.05
C VAL A 110 -14.11 9.38 6.85
N SER A 111 -15.01 8.41 6.65
CA SER A 111 -16.03 8.47 5.60
C SER A 111 -17.38 8.07 6.19
N GLY A 112 -18.36 8.96 6.10
CA GLY A 112 -19.68 8.75 6.69
C GLY A 112 -19.67 8.66 8.22
N LYS A 113 -20.79 8.20 8.81
CA LYS A 113 -20.99 8.25 10.28
C LYS A 113 -20.25 7.18 11.08
N ARG A 114 -19.87 6.05 10.47
CA ARG A 114 -19.34 4.88 11.21
C ARG A 114 -18.08 4.27 10.63
N CYS A 115 -17.51 4.87 9.60
CA CYS A 115 -16.32 4.35 8.98
C CYS A 115 -15.14 5.30 9.21
N SER A 116 -14.23 4.88 10.09
CA SER A 116 -12.88 5.43 10.22
C SER A 116 -11.85 4.31 10.19
N ALA A 117 -10.70 4.56 9.59
CA ALA A 117 -9.53 3.71 9.66
C ALA A 117 -8.28 4.58 9.64
N PHE A 118 -7.18 3.97 10.08
CA PHE A 118 -5.92 4.66 10.28
C PHE A 118 -4.87 4.12 9.32
N TYR A 119 -4.05 5.02 8.80
CA TYR A 119 -2.85 4.69 8.07
C TYR A 119 -1.67 5.26 8.80
N ALA A 120 -0.52 4.59 8.73
CA ALA A 120 0.72 5.13 9.23
C ALA A 120 1.65 5.48 8.06
N GLY A 121 2.33 6.60 8.20
CA GLY A 121 3.45 6.97 7.36
C GLY A 121 4.69 6.15 7.69
N LYS A 122 5.79 6.49 7.02
CA LYS A 122 7.10 5.89 7.27
C LYS A 122 7.57 6.21 8.71
N PRO A 123 8.02 5.22 9.49
CA PRO A 123 8.67 5.48 10.77
C PRO A 123 9.99 6.22 10.60
N GLU A 124 10.15 7.30 11.37
CA GLU A 124 11.37 8.10 11.46
C GLU A 124 12.02 7.91 12.83
N LEU A 125 13.34 7.80 12.86
CA LEU A 125 14.08 7.67 14.12
C LEU A 125 14.14 9.03 14.81
N VAL A 126 13.51 9.15 15.99
CA VAL A 126 13.43 10.41 16.74
C VAL A 126 14.43 10.46 17.89
N SER A 127 14.69 9.33 18.53
CA SER A 127 15.74 9.22 19.55
C SER A 127 16.59 7.98 19.35
N SER A 128 17.89 8.19 19.18
CA SER A 128 18.91 7.13 19.28
C SER A 128 19.38 6.91 20.72
N THR A 129 19.08 7.85 21.62
CA THR A 129 19.46 7.81 23.03
C THR A 129 18.43 6.98 23.80
N VAL A 130 18.91 6.06 24.64
CA VAL A 130 18.09 5.23 25.54
C VAL A 130 17.38 6.17 26.52
N ARG A 131 16.16 6.57 26.21
CA ARG A 131 15.39 7.48 27.06
C ARG A 131 14.53 6.66 28.01
N ASN A 132 14.65 6.94 29.31
CA ASN A 132 13.83 6.28 30.30
C ASN A 132 12.36 6.76 30.10
N PRO A 133 11.39 5.87 29.86
CA PRO A 133 10.01 6.26 29.58
C PRO A 133 9.33 7.06 30.70
N ASP A 134 9.91 7.07 31.91
CA ASP A 134 9.44 7.81 33.09
C ASP A 134 10.09 9.20 33.27
N GLU A 135 10.98 9.63 32.37
CA GLU A 135 11.54 10.98 32.44
C GLU A 135 10.49 12.02 32.06
N LEU A 136 9.88 12.63 33.08
CA LEU A 136 9.07 13.85 32.99
C LEU A 136 9.82 14.92 32.20
N ILE A 137 9.29 15.28 31.04
CA ILE A 137 9.73 16.46 30.28
C ILE A 137 9.31 17.69 31.09
N LEU A 138 10.21 18.18 31.94
CA LEU A 138 10.09 19.50 32.54
C LEU A 138 10.35 20.54 31.45
N ASN A 139 9.27 21.07 30.87
CA ASN A 139 9.34 22.26 30.03
C ASN A 139 9.94 23.40 30.87
N ARG A 140 11.07 23.95 30.42
CA ARG A 140 11.67 25.17 30.95
C ARG A 140 11.25 26.35 30.10
#